data_AF-A0AAW0B314-F1
#
_entry.id   AF-A0AAW0B314-F1
#
_cell.length_a   1.000
_cell.length_b   1.000
_cell.length_c   1.000
_cell.angle_alpha   90.00
_cell.angle_beta   90.00
_cell.angle_gamma   90.00
#
_symmetry.space_group_name_H-M   'P 1'
#
loop_
_entity.id
_entity.type
_entity.pdbx_description
1 polymer ?
#
loop_
_entity_poly.entity_id
_entity_poly.type
_entity_poly.pdbx_seq_one_letter_code
_entity_poly.pdbx_strand_id
1 'polypeptide(L)'
;MPHADLAHFFSLNSEWAKRVRSQEPEFFAKSATGQAPKLLWIGCADSRVPESVVTAVRPGEIFVHRNIANQFHLEDNSVQSVLTYAVNALGVEHVVVVGHSECGGAAACFGAANSAHFNPSAQVCTIVPGLEPDAPLNQWLTPLTKLVAALKLSSVPKAEALPLIVEENVRRQVQNLCMAQTIVDAWTDNKKVWVHGWVYDLAKGDNGVPQDLVDWLSPTLQVSTFLSHQRPADIVAVAFQELLPLHLGLSGLSTKVINNRNAHILEQIEANSLNKERYALISKVVNGGVALLVYARDAGVARTACDVHTSWTGSGPGYMANKGAVGVRFRVPGEDGSVGEVFTFVCAHLTAHAENISSRIADWHHIVGTLLFPANDGKLTSTLYDTSHLFLHGDLNFRVVLPPEHPLKGATSSVLGQTLSSETSREELKEYDQLLLERRNPASRAFIGLREGEFWRFKCSYKYSIGEVDKYSEKRTPSWTDRILYTTYTDSSDSPNESAIKNLLYTSVPGYTTSDHKPVVSLLLLPAPSSNPSPDPPTLRLPPHYTPAPSRHATLKRYTGRILDRVVGRVWWLLTLLGAGSAVIGLFNFVVGLGAWGWWARSGYNFTRGENGAV
;
A
#
# COMPACT_ATOMS: atom_id res chain seq x y z
N MET A 1 -17.27 -3.51 45.08
CA MET A 1 -16.36 -2.83 44.13
C MET A 1 -16.13 -3.78 42.97
N PRO A 2 -16.14 -3.33 41.71
CA PRO A 2 -15.74 -4.21 40.62
C PRO A 2 -14.30 -4.69 40.86
N HIS A 3 -14.04 -5.97 40.59
CA HIS A 3 -12.70 -6.57 40.65
C HIS A 3 -11.72 -5.67 39.87
N ALA A 4 -10.52 -5.40 40.39
CA ALA A 4 -9.59 -4.43 39.80
C ALA A 4 -9.36 -4.69 38.30
N ASP A 5 -9.32 -5.96 37.91
CA ASP A 5 -9.14 -6.40 36.52
C ASP A 5 -10.33 -6.05 35.61
N LEU A 6 -11.56 -6.03 36.14
CA LEU A 6 -12.76 -5.66 35.38
C LEU A 6 -12.97 -4.14 35.32
N ALA A 7 -12.49 -3.41 36.32
CA ALA A 7 -12.60 -1.96 36.37
C ALA A 7 -11.92 -1.30 35.15
N HIS A 8 -10.80 -1.87 34.70
CA HIS A 8 -10.08 -1.41 33.51
C HIS A 8 -10.96 -1.50 32.24
N PHE A 9 -11.65 -2.62 32.00
CA PHE A 9 -12.52 -2.79 30.84
C PHE A 9 -13.71 -1.82 30.83
N PHE A 10 -14.31 -1.54 31.99
CA PHE A 10 -15.38 -0.55 32.09
C PHE A 10 -14.88 0.87 31.83
N SER A 11 -13.67 1.19 32.28
CA SER A 11 -13.02 2.48 31.98
C SER A 11 -12.79 2.62 30.48
N LEU A 12 -12.20 1.61 29.83
CA LEU A 12 -11.97 1.59 28.38
C LEU A 12 -13.27 1.74 27.58
N ASN A 13 -14.34 1.04 27.98
CA ASN A 13 -15.64 1.18 27.35
C ASN A 13 -16.21 2.61 27.50
N SER A 14 -16.14 3.18 28.69
CA SER A 14 -16.61 4.54 28.95
C SER A 14 -15.87 5.58 28.12
N GLU A 15 -14.54 5.45 28.03
CA GLU A 15 -13.71 6.32 27.19
C GLU A 15 -14.00 6.13 25.70
N TRP A 16 -14.12 4.88 25.23
CA TRP A 16 -14.49 4.58 23.85
C TRP A 16 -15.85 5.19 23.50
N ALA A 17 -16.86 5.00 24.36
CA ALA A 17 -18.20 5.53 24.13
C ALA A 17 -18.22 7.06 24.10
N LYS A 18 -17.43 7.73 24.96
CA LYS A 18 -17.26 9.19 24.92
C LYS A 18 -16.62 9.65 23.61
N ARG A 19 -15.53 9.00 23.17
CA ARG A 19 -14.86 9.30 21.90
C ARG A 19 -15.82 9.15 20.71
N VAL A 20 -16.51 8.02 20.64
CA VAL A 20 -17.47 7.74 19.55
C VAL A 20 -18.61 8.77 19.56
N ARG A 21 -19.19 9.12 20.72
CA ARG A 21 -20.22 10.18 20.81
C ARG A 21 -19.72 11.55 20.36
N SER A 22 -18.44 11.86 20.60
CA SER A 22 -17.87 13.15 20.19
C SER A 22 -17.62 13.24 18.68
N GLN A 23 -17.25 12.12 18.05
CA GLN A 23 -16.93 12.05 16.63
C GLN A 23 -18.18 11.79 15.77
N GLU A 24 -19.06 10.92 16.27
CA GLU A 24 -20.28 10.47 15.60
C GLU A 24 -21.47 10.48 16.60
N PRO A 25 -22.09 11.64 16.85
CA PRO A 25 -23.14 11.79 17.88
C PRO A 25 -24.33 10.84 17.71
N GLU A 26 -24.65 10.48 16.47
CA GLU A 26 -25.77 9.59 16.14
C GLU A 26 -25.39 8.10 16.12
N PHE A 27 -24.10 7.74 16.28
CA PHE A 27 -23.63 6.36 16.10
C PHE A 27 -24.40 5.36 16.96
N PHE A 28 -24.53 5.61 18.26
CA PHE A 28 -25.22 4.68 19.17
C PHE A 28 -26.73 4.64 18.93
N ALA A 29 -27.33 5.77 18.55
CA ALA A 29 -28.75 5.82 18.23
C ALA A 29 -29.04 4.99 16.96
N LYS A 30 -28.23 5.13 15.91
CA LYS A 30 -28.32 4.34 14.67
C LYS A 30 -27.97 2.87 14.90
N SER A 31 -26.92 2.57 15.66
CA SER A 31 -26.54 1.19 15.97
C SER A 31 -27.62 0.46 16.77
N ALA A 32 -28.40 1.19 17.56
CA ALA A 32 -29.51 0.62 18.34
C ALA A 32 -30.76 0.31 17.49
N THR A 33 -30.91 0.87 16.27
CA THR A 33 -32.09 0.61 15.44
C THR A 33 -32.00 -0.69 14.65
N GLY A 34 -30.81 -1.28 14.51
CA GLY A 34 -30.63 -2.57 13.87
C GLY A 34 -29.23 -2.79 13.30
N GLN A 35 -29.05 -3.93 12.65
CA GLN A 35 -27.85 -4.31 11.93
C GLN A 35 -28.22 -4.82 10.54
N ALA A 36 -27.34 -4.59 9.55
CA ALA A 36 -27.51 -5.10 8.19
C ALA A 36 -26.17 -5.64 7.66
N PRO A 37 -25.58 -6.65 8.33
CA PRO A 37 -24.28 -7.18 7.94
C PRO A 37 -24.37 -7.86 6.57
N LYS A 38 -23.33 -7.72 5.77
CA LYS A 38 -23.18 -8.47 4.50
C LYS A 38 -22.40 -9.77 4.67
N LEU A 39 -21.71 -9.90 5.80
CA LEU A 39 -20.77 -10.97 6.11
C LEU A 39 -21.18 -11.70 7.39
N LEU A 40 -21.22 -13.03 7.35
CA LEU A 40 -21.12 -13.92 8.52
C LEU A 40 -19.68 -14.41 8.66
N TRP A 41 -19.07 -14.13 9.81
CA TRP A 41 -17.74 -14.59 10.20
C TRP A 41 -17.83 -15.77 11.17
N ILE A 42 -17.26 -16.91 10.79
CA ILE A 42 -17.09 -18.10 11.65
C ILE A 42 -15.59 -18.23 11.96
N GLY A 43 -15.18 -17.82 13.16
CA GLY A 43 -13.77 -17.72 13.53
C GLY A 43 -13.39 -18.48 14.80
N CYS A 44 -12.10 -18.46 15.13
CA CYS A 44 -11.60 -19.04 16.36
C CYS A 44 -11.92 -18.13 17.56
N ALA A 45 -12.22 -18.71 18.72
CA ALA A 45 -12.39 -18.00 19.99
C ALA A 45 -11.05 -17.47 20.58
N ASP A 46 -9.93 -17.71 19.90
CA ASP A 46 -8.61 -17.16 20.28
C ASP A 46 -8.66 -15.63 20.36
N SER A 47 -8.34 -15.08 21.53
CA SER A 47 -8.48 -13.65 21.82
C SER A 47 -7.57 -12.75 20.98
N ARG A 48 -6.58 -13.31 20.28
CA ARG A 48 -5.66 -12.58 19.41
C ARG A 48 -6.21 -12.31 18.01
N VAL A 49 -7.33 -12.95 17.62
CA VAL A 49 -7.98 -12.78 16.32
C VAL A 49 -9.46 -12.35 16.42
N PRO A 50 -9.78 -11.20 17.05
CA PRO A 50 -11.13 -10.65 17.00
C PRO A 50 -11.44 -10.11 15.60
N GLU A 51 -12.57 -10.50 15.03
CA GLU A 51 -12.98 -10.21 13.65
C GLU A 51 -13.02 -8.72 13.32
N SER A 52 -13.66 -7.92 14.17
CA SER A 52 -13.79 -6.47 14.00
C SER A 52 -12.44 -5.76 14.12
N VAL A 53 -11.51 -6.31 14.90
CA VAL A 53 -10.16 -5.76 15.06
C VAL A 53 -9.28 -6.12 13.87
N VAL A 54 -9.28 -7.38 13.44
CA VAL A 54 -8.44 -7.83 12.31
C VAL A 54 -8.93 -7.33 10.95
N THR A 55 -10.21 -6.98 10.83
CA THR A 55 -10.79 -6.42 9.58
C THR A 55 -11.03 -4.91 9.62
N ALA A 56 -10.87 -4.27 10.79
CA ALA A 56 -11.09 -2.84 11.00
C ALA A 56 -12.48 -2.32 10.57
N VAL A 57 -13.51 -3.17 10.61
CA VAL A 57 -14.90 -2.79 10.26
C VAL A 57 -15.64 -2.17 11.45
N ARG A 58 -16.76 -1.51 11.17
CA ARG A 58 -17.61 -0.93 12.21
C ARG A 58 -18.46 -2.00 12.92
N PRO A 59 -18.82 -1.80 14.20
CA PRO A 59 -19.82 -2.62 14.86
C PRO A 59 -21.12 -2.69 14.05
N GLY A 60 -21.64 -3.91 13.85
CA GLY A 60 -22.85 -4.16 13.06
C GLY A 60 -22.62 -4.46 11.56
N GLU A 61 -21.38 -4.35 11.06
CA GLU A 61 -21.06 -4.68 9.65
C GLU A 61 -20.75 -6.17 9.42
N ILE A 62 -20.33 -6.89 10.47
CA ILE A 62 -20.08 -8.34 10.46
C ILE A 62 -20.97 -9.02 11.51
N PHE A 63 -21.64 -10.09 11.11
CA PHE A 63 -22.31 -11.01 12.03
C PHE A 63 -21.35 -12.14 12.43
N VAL A 64 -21.28 -12.49 13.70
CA VAL A 64 -20.12 -13.23 14.24
C VAL A 64 -20.53 -14.49 14.97
N HIS A 65 -19.86 -15.60 14.66
CA HIS A 65 -19.80 -16.81 15.47
C HIS A 65 -18.33 -17.16 15.75
N ARG A 66 -18.00 -17.50 17.01
CA ARG A 66 -16.64 -17.88 17.40
C ARG A 66 -16.65 -19.09 18.31
N ASN A 67 -15.78 -20.05 18.01
CA ASN A 67 -15.62 -21.28 18.78
C ASN A 67 -14.16 -21.78 18.73
N ILE A 68 -13.83 -22.84 19.47
CA ILE A 68 -12.45 -23.34 19.49
C ILE A 68 -12.10 -23.95 18.14
N ALA A 69 -11.01 -23.45 17.53
CA ALA A 69 -10.49 -23.88 16.23
C ALA A 69 -11.46 -23.72 15.05
N ASN A 70 -12.35 -22.72 15.11
CA ASN A 70 -13.20 -22.29 13.98
C ASN A 70 -13.96 -23.45 13.29
N GLN A 71 -14.47 -24.39 14.07
CA GLN A 71 -15.19 -25.57 13.58
C GLN A 71 -16.62 -25.24 13.17
N PHE A 72 -17.13 -25.93 12.16
CA PHE A 72 -18.53 -25.95 11.76
C PHE A 72 -19.01 -27.40 11.72
N HIS A 73 -19.71 -27.84 12.77
CA HIS A 73 -20.29 -29.17 12.83
C HIS A 73 -21.73 -29.14 12.34
N LEU A 74 -22.08 -30.06 11.44
CA LEU A 74 -23.42 -30.10 10.85
C LEU A 74 -24.52 -30.30 11.90
N GLU A 75 -24.24 -31.05 12.97
CA GLU A 75 -25.17 -31.36 14.06
C GLU A 75 -25.14 -30.32 15.21
N ASP A 76 -24.32 -29.28 15.13
CA ASP A 76 -24.25 -28.25 16.17
C ASP A 76 -25.34 -27.20 15.98
N ASN A 77 -26.39 -27.30 16.80
CA ASN A 77 -27.49 -26.33 16.81
C ASN A 77 -27.03 -24.88 17.05
N SER A 78 -25.92 -24.65 17.75
CA SER A 78 -25.41 -23.29 17.99
C SER A 78 -25.00 -22.64 16.68
N VAL A 79 -24.06 -23.22 15.94
CA VAL A 79 -23.59 -22.65 14.67
C VAL A 79 -24.66 -22.72 13.56
N GLN A 80 -25.51 -23.75 13.55
CA GLN A 80 -26.63 -23.86 12.61
C GLN A 80 -27.67 -22.76 12.81
N SER A 81 -28.00 -22.42 14.07
CA SER A 81 -28.93 -21.34 14.37
C SER A 81 -28.37 -19.98 13.91
N VAL A 82 -27.06 -19.75 14.10
CA VAL A 82 -26.39 -18.52 13.66
C VAL A 82 -26.37 -18.43 12.13
N LEU A 83 -26.01 -19.51 11.43
CA LEU A 83 -26.02 -19.57 9.98
C LEU A 83 -27.41 -19.28 9.41
N THR A 84 -28.43 -19.93 9.98
CA THR A 84 -29.84 -19.77 9.58
C THR A 84 -30.32 -18.34 9.79
N TYR A 85 -30.05 -17.75 10.94
CA TYR A 85 -30.42 -16.37 11.21
C TYR A 85 -29.70 -15.39 10.28
N ALA A 86 -28.39 -15.58 10.06
CA ALA A 86 -27.61 -14.73 9.18
C ALA A 86 -28.15 -14.74 7.75
N VAL A 87 -28.36 -15.92 7.17
CA VAL A 87 -28.77 -16.07 5.77
C VAL A 87 -30.25 -15.74 5.58
N ASN A 88 -31.13 -16.22 6.46
CA ASN A 88 -32.58 -16.11 6.26
C ASN A 88 -33.20 -14.86 6.88
N ALA A 89 -32.69 -14.38 8.01
CA ALA A 89 -33.25 -13.20 8.69
C ALA A 89 -32.49 -11.91 8.37
N LEU A 90 -31.14 -11.95 8.38
CA LEU A 90 -30.32 -10.76 8.09
C LEU A 90 -29.99 -10.60 6.60
N GLY A 91 -30.12 -11.66 5.80
CA GLY A 91 -29.81 -11.61 4.37
C GLY A 91 -28.32 -11.41 4.08
N VAL A 92 -27.44 -12.01 4.90
CA VAL A 92 -25.99 -11.98 4.61
C VAL A 92 -25.72 -12.66 3.27
N GLU A 93 -24.79 -12.09 2.52
CA GLU A 93 -24.41 -12.59 1.19
C GLU A 93 -23.13 -13.43 1.25
N HIS A 94 -22.28 -13.22 2.26
CA HIS A 94 -20.99 -13.90 2.38
C HIS A 94 -20.89 -14.63 3.71
N VAL A 95 -20.60 -15.93 3.68
CA VAL A 95 -20.29 -16.75 4.86
C VAL A 95 -18.83 -17.16 4.80
N VAL A 96 -18.04 -16.78 5.81
CA VAL A 96 -16.59 -16.98 5.81
C VAL A 96 -16.17 -17.80 7.02
N VAL A 97 -15.42 -18.87 6.80
CA VAL A 97 -14.68 -19.56 7.86
C VAL A 97 -13.25 -19.05 7.89
N VAL A 98 -12.79 -18.64 9.07
CA VAL A 98 -11.46 -18.07 9.24
C VAL A 98 -10.64 -18.90 10.22
N GLY A 99 -9.63 -19.59 9.67
CA GLY A 99 -8.54 -20.20 10.44
C GLY A 99 -7.44 -19.18 10.74
N HIS A 100 -6.48 -19.53 11.60
CA HIS A 100 -5.33 -18.67 11.86
C HIS A 100 -4.05 -19.46 12.18
N SER A 101 -2.88 -18.88 11.88
CA SER A 101 -1.59 -19.44 12.27
C SER A 101 -1.46 -19.52 13.79
N GLU A 102 -0.61 -20.42 14.30
CA GLU A 102 -0.43 -20.65 15.74
C GLU A 102 -1.74 -20.90 16.52
N CYS A 103 -2.70 -21.58 15.87
CA CYS A 103 -3.97 -21.95 16.49
C CYS A 103 -3.77 -23.02 17.57
N GLY A 104 -4.07 -22.66 18.83
CA GLY A 104 -3.90 -23.56 19.98
C GLY A 104 -4.72 -24.85 19.87
N GLY A 105 -5.96 -24.77 19.37
CA GLY A 105 -6.82 -25.95 19.18
C GLY A 105 -6.27 -26.90 18.10
N ALA A 106 -5.80 -26.37 16.97
CA ALA A 106 -5.16 -27.17 15.93
C ALA A 106 -3.84 -27.81 16.42
N ALA A 107 -3.04 -27.06 17.18
CA ALA A 107 -1.80 -27.56 17.77
C ALA A 107 -2.07 -28.68 18.79
N ALA A 108 -3.13 -28.58 19.59
CA ALA A 108 -3.55 -29.63 20.52
C ALA A 108 -3.99 -30.90 19.77
N CYS A 109 -4.78 -30.75 18.70
CA CYS A 109 -5.19 -31.88 17.85
C CYS A 109 -3.98 -32.57 17.20
N PHE A 110 -2.96 -31.81 16.75
CA PHE A 110 -1.72 -32.37 16.22
C PHE A 110 -0.94 -33.18 17.27
N GLY A 111 -0.86 -32.68 18.50
CA GLY A 111 -0.24 -33.43 19.61
C GLY A 111 -1.00 -34.73 19.90
N ALA A 112 -2.33 -34.67 19.94
CA ALA A 112 -3.19 -35.81 20.21
C ALA A 112 -3.13 -36.89 19.12
N ALA A 113 -3.18 -36.50 17.84
CA ALA A 113 -3.13 -37.41 16.69
C ALA A 113 -1.79 -38.18 16.59
N ASN A 114 -0.70 -37.62 17.14
CA ASN A 114 0.62 -38.24 17.15
C ASN A 114 0.97 -38.92 18.49
N SER A 115 0.03 -38.97 19.44
CA SER A 115 0.22 -39.64 20.72
C SER A 115 0.19 -41.16 20.57
N ALA A 116 0.98 -41.88 21.37
CA ALA A 116 0.94 -43.34 21.45
C ALA A 116 -0.43 -43.90 21.87
N HIS A 117 -1.27 -43.07 22.50
CA HIS A 117 -2.62 -43.43 22.95
C HIS A 117 -3.71 -43.07 21.94
N PHE A 118 -3.36 -42.58 20.75
CA PHE A 118 -4.34 -42.26 19.71
C PHE A 118 -5.01 -43.51 19.17
N ASN A 119 -6.35 -43.58 19.27
CA ASN A 119 -7.16 -44.61 18.65
C ASN A 119 -8.09 -43.97 17.59
N PRO A 120 -7.83 -44.15 16.29
CA PRO A 120 -8.64 -43.54 15.23
C PRO A 120 -10.09 -44.05 15.20
N SER A 121 -10.34 -45.24 15.75
CA SER A 121 -11.68 -45.85 15.82
C SER A 121 -12.47 -45.40 17.06
N ALA A 122 -11.84 -44.68 18.00
CA ALA A 122 -12.53 -44.17 19.17
C ALA A 122 -13.62 -43.16 18.77
N GLN A 123 -14.74 -43.19 19.49
CA GLN A 123 -15.82 -42.23 19.29
C GLN A 123 -15.37 -40.81 19.68
N VAL A 124 -14.57 -40.69 20.74
CA VAL A 124 -13.99 -39.44 21.23
C VAL A 124 -12.48 -39.61 21.43
N CYS A 125 -11.69 -38.63 21.00
CA CYS A 125 -10.24 -38.59 21.19
C CYS A 125 -9.88 -37.79 22.45
N THR A 126 -8.96 -38.29 23.28
CA THR A 126 -8.38 -37.51 24.38
C THR A 126 -7.36 -36.53 23.82
N ILE A 127 -7.65 -35.22 23.91
CA ILE A 127 -6.85 -34.17 23.25
C ILE A 127 -6.06 -33.35 24.25
N VAL A 128 -6.67 -33.02 25.39
CA VAL A 128 -6.00 -32.32 26.49
C VAL A 128 -5.69 -33.33 27.59
N PRO A 129 -4.40 -33.55 27.94
CA PRO A 129 -4.03 -34.43 29.03
C PRO A 129 -4.68 -34.00 30.36
N GLY A 130 -5.25 -34.96 31.08
CA GLY A 130 -5.90 -34.73 32.38
C GLY A 130 -7.37 -34.32 32.31
N LEU A 131 -7.94 -34.13 31.12
CA LEU A 131 -9.40 -34.08 30.96
C LEU A 131 -9.98 -35.48 30.80
N GLU A 132 -11.17 -35.68 31.34
CA GLU A 132 -11.94 -36.91 31.10
C GLU A 132 -12.18 -37.13 29.59
N PRO A 133 -12.16 -38.38 29.10
CA PRO A 133 -12.34 -38.66 27.67
C PRO A 133 -13.61 -38.05 27.07
N ASP A 134 -14.71 -37.98 27.82
CA ASP A 134 -15.99 -37.43 27.40
C ASP A 134 -16.13 -35.92 27.65
N ALA A 135 -15.06 -35.22 28.06
CA ALA A 135 -15.10 -33.77 28.24
C ALA A 135 -15.59 -33.06 26.96
N PRO A 136 -16.42 -32.01 27.06
CA PRO A 136 -16.99 -31.32 25.89
C PRO A 136 -15.93 -30.86 24.88
N LEU A 137 -14.75 -30.43 25.34
CA LEU A 137 -13.65 -30.02 24.46
C LEU A 137 -13.07 -31.18 23.64
N ASN A 138 -12.97 -32.37 24.25
CA ASN A 138 -12.51 -33.58 23.56
C ASN A 138 -13.52 -34.00 22.48
N GLN A 139 -14.81 -33.98 22.81
CA GLN A 139 -15.89 -34.23 21.85
C GLN A 139 -15.86 -33.22 20.70
N TRP A 140 -15.72 -31.93 21.02
CA TRP A 140 -15.68 -30.84 20.06
C TRP A 140 -14.51 -30.96 19.07
N LEU A 141 -13.30 -31.27 19.54
CA LEU A 141 -12.11 -31.30 18.69
C LEU A 141 -11.80 -32.68 18.08
N THR A 142 -12.62 -33.70 18.37
CA THR A 142 -12.44 -35.05 17.80
C THR A 142 -12.46 -35.07 16.27
N PRO A 143 -13.40 -34.38 15.57
CA PRO A 143 -13.41 -34.35 14.10
C PRO A 143 -12.12 -33.77 13.52
N LEU A 144 -11.61 -32.67 14.09
CA LEU A 144 -10.33 -32.07 13.69
C LEU A 144 -9.15 -33.01 13.98
N THR A 145 -9.13 -33.68 15.13
CA THR A 145 -8.07 -34.64 15.48
C THR A 145 -8.02 -35.81 14.49
N LYS A 146 -9.18 -36.35 14.10
CA LYS A 146 -9.29 -37.39 13.07
C LYS A 146 -8.84 -36.90 11.70
N LEU A 147 -9.17 -35.66 11.33
CA LEU A 147 -8.68 -35.02 10.10
C LEU A 147 -7.15 -34.94 10.12
N VAL A 148 -6.55 -34.45 11.21
CA VAL A 148 -5.09 -34.34 11.36
C VAL A 148 -4.40 -35.69 11.24
N ALA A 149 -4.94 -36.74 11.88
CA ALA A 149 -4.42 -38.09 11.75
C ALA A 149 -4.43 -38.60 10.29
N ALA A 150 -5.49 -38.27 9.54
CA ALA A 150 -5.62 -38.66 8.14
C ALA A 150 -4.60 -37.97 7.20
N LEU A 151 -4.10 -36.78 7.57
CA LEU A 151 -3.06 -36.07 6.81
C LEU A 151 -1.68 -36.72 6.90
N LYS A 152 -1.48 -37.68 7.82
CA LYS A 152 -0.22 -38.44 7.99
C LYS A 152 1.02 -37.55 8.15
N LEU A 153 0.88 -36.47 8.92
CA LEU A 153 1.94 -35.48 9.17
C LEU A 153 2.86 -35.85 10.35
N SER A 154 2.89 -37.10 10.80
CA SER A 154 3.60 -37.52 12.01
C SER A 154 5.12 -37.33 11.94
N SER A 155 5.70 -37.35 10.74
CA SER A 155 7.13 -37.10 10.50
C SER A 155 7.47 -35.64 10.20
N VAL A 156 6.47 -34.74 10.13
CA VAL A 156 6.66 -33.34 9.76
C VAL A 156 6.84 -32.49 11.03
N PRO A 157 7.84 -31.59 11.12
CA PRO A 157 8.00 -30.70 12.25
C PRO A 157 6.72 -29.88 12.52
N LYS A 158 6.37 -29.66 13.79
CA LYS A 158 5.16 -28.93 14.18
C LYS A 158 4.99 -27.58 13.48
N ALA A 159 6.09 -26.82 13.34
CA ALA A 159 6.08 -25.50 12.70
C ALA A 159 5.68 -25.55 11.22
N GLU A 160 5.96 -26.66 10.53
CA GLU A 160 5.61 -26.88 9.12
C GLU A 160 4.25 -27.58 8.98
N ALA A 161 3.89 -28.45 9.93
CA ALA A 161 2.63 -29.17 9.93
C ALA A 161 1.43 -28.27 10.28
N LEU A 162 1.60 -27.33 11.22
CA LEU A 162 0.49 -26.53 11.74
C LEU A 162 -0.20 -25.65 10.67
N PRO A 163 0.52 -24.94 9.77
CA PRO A 163 -0.11 -24.23 8.67
C PRO A 163 -0.96 -25.13 7.77
N LEU A 164 -0.45 -26.31 7.40
CA LEU A 164 -1.17 -27.28 6.58
C LEU A 164 -2.46 -27.76 7.27
N ILE A 165 -2.39 -28.03 8.57
CA ILE A 165 -3.56 -28.44 9.37
C ILE A 165 -4.62 -27.33 9.40
N VAL A 166 -4.19 -26.08 9.57
CA VAL A 166 -5.11 -24.93 9.59
C VAL A 166 -5.81 -24.78 8.23
N GLU A 167 -5.07 -24.86 7.13
CA GLU A 167 -5.63 -24.79 5.77
C GLU A 167 -6.60 -25.95 5.49
N GLU A 168 -6.24 -27.18 5.83
CA GLU A 168 -7.10 -28.36 5.65
C GLU A 168 -8.35 -28.29 6.53
N ASN A 169 -8.22 -27.79 7.75
CA ASN A 169 -9.35 -27.55 8.62
C ASN A 169 -10.33 -26.56 7.99
N VAL A 170 -9.84 -25.40 7.53
CA VAL A 170 -10.68 -24.39 6.86
C VAL A 170 -11.37 -24.99 5.64
N ARG A 171 -10.65 -25.75 4.80
CA ARG A 171 -11.23 -26.43 3.65
C ARG A 171 -12.35 -27.40 4.05
N ARG A 172 -12.15 -28.19 5.12
CA ARG A 172 -13.17 -29.10 5.65
C ARG A 172 -14.40 -28.35 6.15
N GLN A 173 -14.23 -27.23 6.85
CA GLN A 173 -15.38 -26.46 7.36
C GLN A 173 -16.15 -25.77 6.23
N VAL A 174 -15.46 -25.28 5.19
CA VAL A 174 -16.11 -24.79 3.96
C VAL A 174 -16.95 -25.88 3.32
N GLN A 175 -16.44 -27.12 3.23
CA GLN A 175 -17.22 -28.25 2.71
C GLN A 175 -18.47 -28.52 3.57
N ASN A 176 -18.34 -28.53 4.90
CA ASN A 176 -19.48 -28.73 5.79
C ASN A 176 -20.53 -27.62 5.62
N LEU A 177 -20.11 -26.35 5.47
CA LEU A 177 -21.01 -25.24 5.21
C LEU A 177 -21.77 -25.39 3.90
N CYS A 178 -21.10 -25.82 2.82
CA CYS A 178 -21.74 -26.08 1.54
C CYS A 178 -22.76 -27.24 1.61
N MET A 179 -22.66 -28.11 2.62
CA MET A 179 -23.61 -29.20 2.88
C MET A 179 -24.72 -28.80 3.87
N ALA A 180 -24.60 -27.65 4.54
CA ALA A 180 -25.59 -27.21 5.50
C ALA A 180 -26.91 -26.88 4.78
N GLN A 181 -28.02 -27.40 5.31
CA GLN A 181 -29.33 -27.26 4.67
C GLN A 181 -29.68 -25.80 4.36
N THR A 182 -29.36 -24.87 5.26
CA THR A 182 -29.57 -23.42 5.07
C THR A 182 -28.88 -22.88 3.81
N ILE A 183 -27.65 -23.33 3.50
CA ILE A 183 -26.92 -22.88 2.32
C ILE A 183 -27.48 -23.54 1.06
N VAL A 184 -27.78 -24.84 1.13
CA VAL A 184 -28.40 -25.60 0.04
C VAL A 184 -29.76 -25.00 -0.35
N ASP A 185 -30.60 -24.69 0.64
CA ASP A 185 -31.90 -24.05 0.45
C ASP A 185 -31.72 -22.65 -0.14
N ALA A 186 -30.79 -21.85 0.38
CA ALA A 186 -30.50 -20.52 -0.14
C ALA A 186 -30.10 -20.55 -1.63
N TRP A 187 -29.26 -21.49 -2.04
CA TRP A 187 -28.90 -21.66 -3.45
C TRP A 187 -30.06 -22.18 -4.30
N THR A 188 -30.85 -23.11 -3.78
CA THR A 188 -32.06 -23.62 -4.45
C THR A 188 -33.07 -22.50 -4.71
N ASP A 189 -33.21 -21.58 -3.75
CA ASP A 189 -34.05 -20.38 -3.83
C ASP A 189 -33.41 -19.24 -4.64
N ASN A 190 -32.28 -19.47 -5.31
CA ASN A 190 -31.50 -18.46 -6.06
C ASN A 190 -31.07 -17.23 -5.23
N LYS A 191 -30.91 -17.37 -3.90
CA LYS A 191 -30.30 -16.33 -3.07
C LYS A 191 -28.81 -16.22 -3.40
N LYS A 192 -28.30 -14.99 -3.45
CA LYS A 192 -26.88 -14.70 -3.66
C LYS A 192 -26.10 -14.89 -2.36
N VAL A 193 -25.73 -16.15 -2.08
CA VAL A 193 -24.90 -16.50 -0.92
C VAL A 193 -23.62 -17.19 -1.38
N TRP A 194 -22.47 -16.75 -0.87
CA TRP A 194 -21.16 -17.31 -1.18
C TRP A 194 -20.48 -17.82 0.10
N VAL A 195 -19.82 -18.97 0.01
CA VAL A 195 -19.06 -19.57 1.11
C VAL A 195 -17.56 -19.43 0.83
N HIS A 196 -16.80 -18.94 1.81
CA HIS A 196 -15.36 -18.66 1.68
C HIS A 196 -14.56 -19.29 2.83
N GLY A 197 -13.30 -19.60 2.57
CA GLY A 197 -12.34 -20.04 3.58
C GLY A 197 -11.11 -19.14 3.59
N TRP A 198 -10.78 -18.55 4.75
CA TRP A 198 -9.62 -17.68 4.95
C TRP A 198 -8.67 -18.24 6.01
N VAL A 199 -7.40 -17.85 5.93
CA VAL A 199 -6.39 -18.12 6.97
C VAL A 199 -5.71 -16.81 7.35
N TYR A 200 -5.69 -16.48 8.64
CA TYR A 200 -5.06 -15.29 9.20
C TYR A 200 -3.68 -15.60 9.81
N ASP A 201 -2.63 -14.91 9.38
CA ASP A 201 -1.30 -15.13 9.97
C ASP A 201 -1.07 -14.20 11.18
N LEU A 202 -1.15 -14.75 12.40
CA LEU A 202 -0.93 -14.05 13.66
C LEU A 202 0.41 -13.31 13.74
N ALA A 203 1.47 -13.85 13.13
CA ALA A 203 2.82 -13.27 13.21
C ALA A 203 2.98 -12.06 12.27
N LYS A 204 2.15 -11.97 11.23
CA LYS A 204 2.26 -10.96 10.17
C LYS A 204 1.12 -9.94 10.19
N GLY A 205 -0.02 -10.30 10.80
CA GLY A 205 -1.21 -9.47 10.84
C GLY A 205 -2.04 -9.50 9.56
N ASP A 206 -1.67 -10.34 8.59
CA ASP A 206 -2.26 -10.36 7.24
C ASP A 206 -3.37 -11.42 7.12
N ASN A 207 -4.46 -11.03 6.48
CA ASN A 207 -5.35 -11.97 5.77
C ASN A 207 -4.50 -12.68 4.70
N GLY A 208 -4.63 -14.00 4.52
CA GLY A 208 -3.80 -14.85 3.67
C GLY A 208 -3.68 -14.52 2.16
N VAL A 209 -3.28 -13.31 1.81
CA VAL A 209 -2.65 -12.88 0.56
C VAL A 209 -1.59 -11.85 0.95
N PRO A 210 -0.34 -11.92 0.45
CA PRO A 210 0.63 -10.84 0.64
C PRO A 210 -0.02 -9.52 0.24
N GLN A 211 -0.01 -8.47 1.09
CA GLN A 211 -0.47 -7.15 0.65
C GLN A 211 0.38 -6.73 -0.56
N ASP A 212 -0.19 -6.79 -1.76
CA ASP A 212 0.49 -6.31 -2.95
C ASP A 212 0.53 -4.77 -2.89
N LEU A 213 1.50 -4.19 -3.59
CA LEU A 213 1.78 -2.75 -3.67
C LEU A 213 0.58 -1.93 -4.20
N VAL A 214 -0.54 -2.57 -4.54
CA VAL A 214 -1.73 -2.01 -5.17
C VAL A 214 -3.01 -2.27 -4.37
N ASP A 215 -2.97 -3.08 -3.31
CA ASP A 215 -4.19 -3.49 -2.57
C ASP A 215 -4.89 -2.32 -1.88
N TRP A 216 -4.13 -1.26 -1.56
CA TRP A 216 -4.66 0.00 -1.06
C TRP A 216 -5.56 0.74 -2.05
N LEU A 217 -5.51 0.41 -3.35
CA LEU A 217 -6.33 1.05 -4.39
C LEU A 217 -7.81 0.67 -4.25
N SER A 218 -8.12 -0.58 -3.91
CA SER A 218 -9.51 -1.07 -3.84
C SER A 218 -10.40 -0.26 -2.88
N PRO A 219 -10.08 -0.14 -1.57
CA PRO A 219 -10.90 0.65 -0.65
C PRO A 219 -10.91 2.14 -1.04
N THR A 220 -9.81 2.63 -1.60
CA THR A 220 -9.68 4.00 -2.08
C THR A 220 -10.67 4.32 -3.20
N LEU A 221 -10.78 3.44 -4.20
CA LEU A 221 -11.66 3.62 -5.35
C LEU A 221 -13.14 3.53 -4.95
N GLN A 222 -13.47 2.70 -3.96
CA GLN A 222 -14.82 2.61 -3.40
C GLN A 222 -15.21 3.91 -2.66
N VAL A 223 -14.32 4.46 -1.84
CA VAL A 223 -14.56 5.74 -1.16
C VAL A 223 -14.63 6.89 -2.16
N SER A 224 -13.74 6.91 -3.17
CA SER A 224 -13.76 7.97 -4.20
C SER A 224 -15.07 7.94 -4.98
N THR A 225 -15.58 6.76 -5.29
CA THR A 225 -16.87 6.51 -5.93
C THR A 225 -18.04 7.05 -5.11
N PHE A 226 -18.04 6.85 -3.80
CA PHE A 226 -19.05 7.39 -2.92
C PHE A 226 -19.03 8.94 -2.90
N LEU A 227 -17.85 9.53 -2.71
CA LEU A 227 -17.68 10.99 -2.61
C LEU A 227 -17.93 11.74 -3.92
N SER A 228 -17.76 11.08 -5.06
CA SER A 228 -18.00 11.65 -6.39
C SER A 228 -19.47 11.58 -6.83
N HIS A 229 -20.41 11.30 -5.91
CA HIS A 229 -21.83 11.09 -6.22
C HIS A 229 -22.04 10.03 -7.30
N GLN A 230 -21.31 8.92 -7.19
CA GLN A 230 -21.34 7.81 -8.14
C GLN A 230 -20.85 8.15 -9.55
N ARG A 231 -19.89 9.06 -9.70
CA ARG A 231 -19.18 9.27 -10.96
C ARG A 231 -17.75 8.69 -10.88
N PRO A 232 -17.38 7.70 -11.71
CA PRO A 232 -16.02 7.17 -11.71
C PRO A 232 -15.01 8.25 -12.11
N ALA A 233 -13.77 8.16 -11.60
CA ALA A 233 -12.72 9.12 -11.91
C ALA A 233 -12.35 9.07 -13.40
N ASP A 234 -12.24 10.21 -14.07
CA ASP A 234 -11.90 10.23 -15.50
C ASP A 234 -10.44 9.87 -15.79
N ILE A 235 -9.54 10.20 -14.86
CA ILE A 235 -8.10 9.92 -14.92
C ILE A 235 -7.64 9.36 -13.57
N VAL A 236 -6.80 8.32 -13.59
CA VAL A 236 -6.17 7.74 -12.41
C VAL A 236 -4.66 7.75 -12.61
N ALA A 237 -3.93 8.43 -11.72
CA ALA A 237 -2.46 8.48 -11.75
C ALA A 237 -1.88 7.79 -10.51
N VAL A 238 -1.05 6.76 -10.72
CA VAL A 238 -0.42 5.97 -9.66
C VAL A 238 1.09 6.15 -9.71
N ALA A 239 1.67 6.65 -8.62
CA ALA A 239 3.11 6.86 -8.49
C ALA A 239 3.72 5.91 -7.46
N PHE A 240 4.94 5.47 -7.74
CA PHE A 240 5.76 4.70 -6.82
C PHE A 240 7.14 5.33 -6.67
N GLN A 241 7.69 5.27 -5.46
CA GLN A 241 9.09 5.47 -5.17
C GLN A 241 9.63 4.19 -4.52
N GLU A 242 10.93 3.95 -4.68
CA GLU A 242 11.58 2.73 -4.17
C GLU A 242 10.90 1.43 -4.64
N LEU A 243 10.32 1.45 -5.85
CA LEU A 243 9.61 0.31 -6.44
C LEU A 243 10.45 -0.98 -6.48
N LEU A 244 11.77 -0.82 -6.56
CA LEU A 244 12.73 -1.90 -6.55
C LEU A 244 13.92 -1.60 -5.63
N PRO A 245 14.56 -2.64 -5.08
CA PRO A 245 15.88 -2.51 -4.48
C PRO A 245 16.83 -1.75 -5.41
N LEU A 246 17.63 -0.86 -4.83
CA LEU A 246 18.36 0.15 -5.58
C LEU A 246 19.27 -0.45 -6.66
N HIS A 247 19.96 -1.55 -6.39
CA HIS A 247 20.81 -2.24 -7.37
C HIS A 247 20.04 -2.75 -8.60
N LEU A 248 18.79 -3.22 -8.43
CA LEU A 248 17.93 -3.64 -9.54
C LEU A 248 17.37 -2.45 -10.32
N GLY A 249 17.00 -1.38 -9.61
CA GLY A 249 16.55 -0.14 -10.23
C GLY A 249 17.64 0.50 -11.10
N LEU A 250 18.87 0.58 -10.58
CA LEU A 250 20.01 1.20 -11.26
C LEU A 250 20.56 0.35 -12.42
N SER A 251 20.56 -0.98 -12.30
CA SER A 251 20.86 -1.86 -13.45
C SER A 251 19.80 -1.78 -14.55
N GLY A 252 18.63 -1.23 -14.18
CA GLY A 252 17.45 -0.94 -14.99
C GLY A 252 16.72 -2.17 -15.47
N LEU A 253 16.49 -3.05 -14.51
CA LEU A 253 15.57 -4.19 -14.59
C LEU A 253 14.12 -3.77 -14.23
N SER A 254 13.83 -2.46 -14.14
CA SER A 254 12.54 -1.93 -13.70
C SER A 254 11.38 -2.16 -14.67
N THR A 255 11.65 -2.40 -15.95
CA THR A 255 10.61 -2.52 -16.99
C THR A 255 9.68 -3.73 -16.78
N LYS A 256 10.22 -4.89 -16.35
CA LYS A 256 9.39 -6.07 -16.12
C LYS A 256 8.44 -5.86 -14.94
N VAL A 257 8.94 -5.21 -13.88
CA VAL A 257 8.17 -4.92 -12.68
C VAL A 257 7.05 -3.94 -12.97
N ILE A 258 7.32 -2.84 -13.67
CA ILE A 258 6.25 -1.89 -14.02
C ILE A 258 5.19 -2.49 -14.94
N ASN A 259 5.54 -3.46 -15.80
CA ASN A 259 4.57 -4.18 -16.64
C ASN A 259 3.65 -5.07 -15.80
N ASN A 260 4.21 -5.82 -14.86
CA ASN A 260 3.39 -6.63 -13.94
C ASN A 260 2.49 -5.73 -13.09
N ARG A 261 3.03 -4.61 -12.57
CA ARG A 261 2.23 -3.64 -11.79
C ARG A 261 1.11 -3.01 -12.61
N ASN A 262 1.34 -2.71 -13.88
CA ASN A 262 0.31 -2.19 -14.76
C ASN A 262 -0.91 -3.12 -14.84
N ALA A 263 -0.69 -4.44 -15.03
CA ALA A 263 -1.77 -5.40 -15.12
C ALA A 263 -2.60 -5.44 -13.82
N HIS A 264 -1.93 -5.52 -12.67
CA HIS A 264 -2.63 -5.56 -11.37
C HIS A 264 -3.35 -4.26 -11.04
N ILE A 265 -2.76 -3.09 -11.30
CA ILE A 265 -3.42 -1.80 -11.06
C ILE A 265 -4.68 -1.70 -11.92
N LEU A 266 -4.58 -2.04 -13.21
CA LEU A 266 -5.71 -1.96 -14.11
C LEU A 266 -6.84 -2.90 -13.67
N GLU A 267 -6.51 -4.14 -13.31
CA GLU A 267 -7.46 -5.11 -12.75
C GLU A 267 -8.18 -4.54 -11.51
N GLN A 268 -7.44 -3.93 -10.58
CA GLN A 268 -8.04 -3.32 -9.39
C GLN A 268 -8.92 -2.10 -9.71
N ILE A 269 -8.51 -1.26 -10.66
CA ILE A 269 -9.32 -0.12 -11.11
C ILE A 269 -10.64 -0.59 -11.70
N GLU A 270 -10.60 -1.54 -12.64
CA GLU A 270 -11.80 -2.02 -13.32
C GLU A 270 -12.72 -2.79 -12.38
N ALA A 271 -12.16 -3.62 -11.50
CA ALA A 271 -12.93 -4.40 -10.52
C ALA A 271 -13.68 -3.53 -9.51
N ASN A 272 -13.15 -2.35 -9.17
CA ASN A 272 -13.74 -1.41 -8.20
C ASN A 272 -14.38 -0.18 -8.86
N SER A 273 -14.41 -0.13 -10.18
CA SER A 273 -15.12 0.93 -10.91
C SER A 273 -16.63 0.72 -10.84
N LEU A 274 -17.38 1.82 -10.78
CA LEU A 274 -18.83 1.76 -10.91
C LEU A 274 -19.23 1.20 -12.26
N ASN A 275 -20.25 0.32 -12.26
CA ASN A 275 -20.79 -0.30 -13.47
C ASN A 275 -19.76 -1.09 -14.32
N LYS A 276 -18.60 -1.45 -13.76
CA LYS A 276 -17.50 -2.13 -14.48
C LYS A 276 -17.00 -1.31 -15.68
N GLU A 277 -16.91 0.00 -15.50
CA GLU A 277 -16.29 0.92 -16.45
C GLU A 277 -14.84 0.50 -16.75
N ARG A 278 -14.44 0.65 -18.02
CA ARG A 278 -13.10 0.26 -18.47
C ARG A 278 -12.15 1.42 -18.45
N TYR A 279 -10.88 1.10 -18.26
CA TYR A 279 -9.80 2.08 -18.28
C TYR A 279 -8.71 1.62 -19.24
N ALA A 280 -8.04 2.57 -19.87
CA ALA A 280 -6.85 2.31 -20.67
C ALA A 280 -5.65 3.02 -20.05
N LEU A 281 -4.49 2.38 -20.14
CA LEU A 281 -3.21 3.03 -19.84
C LEU A 281 -2.94 4.11 -20.90
N ILE A 282 -2.93 5.38 -20.49
CA ILE A 282 -2.44 6.49 -21.33
C ILE A 282 -0.94 6.37 -21.51
N SER A 283 -0.20 6.27 -20.41
CA SER A 283 1.24 6.08 -20.44
C SER A 283 1.81 5.62 -19.11
N LYS A 284 3.02 5.07 -19.17
CA LYS A 284 3.82 4.73 -18.00
C LYS A 284 5.27 5.11 -18.21
N VAL A 285 5.95 5.47 -17.13
CA VAL A 285 7.36 5.85 -17.15
C VAL A 285 8.04 5.39 -15.86
N VAL A 286 9.29 4.96 -15.98
CA VAL A 286 10.12 4.54 -14.85
C VAL A 286 11.55 5.02 -15.02
N ASN A 287 12.14 5.51 -13.94
CA ASN A 287 13.55 5.85 -13.87
C ASN A 287 14.11 5.40 -12.51
N GLY A 288 15.00 4.40 -12.52
CA GLY A 288 15.47 3.76 -11.29
C GLY A 288 14.32 3.09 -10.54
N GLY A 289 14.05 3.56 -9.32
CA GLY A 289 12.94 3.13 -8.47
C GLY A 289 11.73 4.07 -8.48
N VAL A 290 11.75 5.15 -9.28
CA VAL A 290 10.65 6.12 -9.40
C VAL A 290 9.80 5.77 -10.62
N ALA A 291 8.50 5.54 -10.41
CA ALA A 291 7.59 5.13 -11.47
C ALA A 291 6.28 5.93 -11.42
N LEU A 292 5.65 6.09 -12.59
CA LEU A 292 4.35 6.73 -12.77
C LEU A 292 3.58 5.98 -13.85
N LEU A 293 2.32 5.66 -13.56
CA LEU A 293 1.36 5.07 -14.50
C LEU A 293 0.11 5.94 -14.50
N VAL A 294 -0.34 6.36 -15.68
CA VAL A 294 -1.54 7.18 -15.85
C VAL A 294 -2.54 6.43 -16.70
N TYR A 295 -3.73 6.23 -16.15
CA TYR A 295 -4.87 5.59 -16.77
C TYR A 295 -5.97 6.60 -17.00
N ALA A 296 -6.81 6.36 -17.99
CA ALA A 296 -7.98 7.17 -18.26
C ALA A 296 -9.18 6.27 -18.56
N ARG A 297 -10.37 6.77 -18.29
CA ARG A 297 -11.62 6.04 -18.56
C ARG A 297 -11.84 5.90 -20.07
N ASP A 298 -12.17 4.69 -20.51
CA ASP A 298 -12.37 4.32 -21.92
C ASP A 298 -13.48 5.11 -22.60
N ALA A 299 -14.56 5.40 -21.87
CA ALA A 299 -15.70 6.15 -22.39
C ALA A 299 -15.44 7.66 -22.55
N GLY A 300 -14.26 8.16 -22.16
CA GLY A 300 -13.92 9.58 -22.18
C GLY A 300 -12.47 9.83 -22.59
N VAL A 301 -11.68 10.33 -21.64
CA VAL A 301 -10.31 10.83 -21.86
C VAL A 301 -9.41 9.84 -22.61
N ALA A 302 -9.54 8.53 -22.38
CA ALA A 302 -8.68 7.53 -23.04
C ALA A 302 -8.82 7.52 -24.58
N ARG A 303 -10.01 7.82 -25.11
CA ARG A 303 -10.26 7.82 -26.57
C ARG A 303 -9.79 9.08 -27.26
N THR A 304 -9.75 10.20 -26.52
CA THR A 304 -9.48 11.52 -27.09
C THR A 304 -8.07 12.01 -26.77
N ALA A 305 -7.40 11.41 -25.77
CA ALA A 305 -6.03 11.77 -25.40
C ALA A 305 -5.08 11.65 -26.60
N CYS A 306 -4.33 12.72 -26.84
CA CYS A 306 -3.33 12.84 -27.89
C CYS A 306 -2.05 13.47 -27.34
N ASP A 307 -1.01 13.59 -28.18
CA ASP A 307 0.30 14.17 -27.82
C ASP A 307 0.88 13.61 -26.52
N VAL A 308 0.82 12.28 -26.39
CA VAL A 308 1.27 11.58 -25.19
C VAL A 308 2.79 11.54 -25.16
N HIS A 309 3.37 12.12 -24.12
CA HIS A 309 4.81 12.24 -23.92
C HIS A 309 5.20 11.82 -22.51
N THR A 310 6.36 11.17 -22.40
CA THR A 310 6.96 10.82 -21.11
C THR A 310 8.33 11.46 -20.96
N SER A 311 8.68 11.85 -19.74
CA SER A 311 10.01 12.38 -19.42
C SER A 311 10.52 11.84 -18.09
N TRP A 312 11.82 11.98 -17.88
CA TRP A 312 12.47 11.60 -16.63
C TRP A 312 13.76 12.39 -16.42
N THR A 313 14.14 12.59 -15.17
CA THR A 313 15.42 13.18 -14.76
C THR A 313 15.87 12.58 -13.42
N GLY A 314 17.18 12.47 -13.22
CA GLY A 314 17.77 12.03 -11.95
C GLY A 314 18.44 13.20 -11.25
N SER A 315 18.26 13.31 -9.93
CA SER A 315 18.83 14.37 -9.10
C SER A 315 19.74 13.84 -8.00
N GLY A 316 19.93 12.52 -7.93
CA GLY A 316 20.86 11.91 -6.99
C GLY A 316 22.32 12.29 -7.25
N PRO A 317 23.27 11.76 -6.45
CA PRO A 317 24.69 11.96 -6.69
C PRO A 317 25.06 11.65 -8.15
N GLY A 318 25.67 12.60 -8.85
CA GLY A 318 25.98 12.45 -10.28
C GLY A 318 24.76 12.41 -11.22
N TYR A 319 23.61 12.94 -10.78
CA TYR A 319 22.32 12.91 -11.49
C TYR A 319 21.71 11.50 -11.61
N MET A 320 22.12 10.58 -10.74
CA MET A 320 21.61 9.20 -10.69
C MET A 320 20.12 9.13 -10.33
N ALA A 321 19.46 8.06 -10.76
CA ALA A 321 18.02 7.85 -10.66
C ALA A 321 17.53 7.38 -9.28
N ASN A 322 18.38 7.36 -8.26
CA ASN A 322 17.98 7.06 -6.88
C ASN A 322 17.13 8.19 -6.26
N LYS A 323 17.25 9.40 -6.80
CA LYS A 323 16.42 10.59 -6.55
C LYS A 323 16.15 11.27 -7.89
N GLY A 324 15.08 12.05 -7.98
CA GLY A 324 14.70 12.76 -9.21
C GLY A 324 13.21 12.66 -9.48
N ALA A 325 12.82 12.69 -10.76
CA ALA A 325 11.42 12.65 -11.14
C ALA A 325 11.17 11.96 -12.48
N VAL A 326 9.95 11.47 -12.64
CA VAL A 326 9.39 11.01 -13.92
C VAL A 326 8.08 11.76 -14.18
N GLY A 327 7.69 11.91 -15.43
CA GLY A 327 6.44 12.58 -15.77
C GLY A 327 5.77 12.06 -17.03
N VAL A 328 4.46 12.18 -17.05
CA VAL A 328 3.57 11.87 -18.18
C VAL A 328 2.81 13.14 -18.53
N ARG A 329 2.82 13.51 -19.81
CA ARG A 329 2.07 14.62 -20.38
C ARG A 329 1.20 14.12 -21.52
N PHE A 330 -0.02 14.62 -21.62
CA PHE A 330 -0.89 14.40 -22.77
C PHE A 330 -1.86 15.57 -22.92
N ARG A 331 -2.48 15.68 -24.09
CA ARG A 331 -3.49 16.68 -24.39
C ARG A 331 -4.85 16.01 -24.55
N VAL A 332 -5.91 16.66 -24.09
CA VAL A 332 -7.29 16.24 -24.30
C VAL A 332 -7.97 17.34 -25.11
N PRO A 333 -8.32 17.10 -26.39
CA PRO A 333 -9.04 18.05 -27.22
C PRO A 333 -10.38 18.46 -26.59
N GLY A 334 -10.84 19.68 -26.86
CA GLY A 334 -12.16 20.12 -26.43
C GLY A 334 -13.26 19.41 -27.22
N GLU A 335 -14.41 19.18 -26.58
CA GLU A 335 -15.57 18.55 -27.23
C GLU A 335 -16.12 19.40 -28.40
N ASP A 336 -15.85 20.71 -28.37
CA ASP A 336 -16.18 21.69 -29.40
C ASP A 336 -15.20 21.70 -30.59
N GLY A 337 -14.20 20.82 -30.59
CA GLY A 337 -13.15 20.78 -31.60
C GLY A 337 -12.01 21.78 -31.35
N SER A 338 -11.99 22.46 -30.21
CA SER A 338 -10.87 23.30 -29.80
C SER A 338 -9.61 22.49 -29.50
N VAL A 339 -8.46 23.17 -29.43
CA VAL A 339 -7.16 22.54 -29.15
C VAL A 339 -7.13 21.80 -27.80
N GLY A 340 -8.01 22.17 -26.87
CA GLY A 340 -8.21 21.50 -25.60
C GLY A 340 -7.14 21.83 -24.55
N GLU A 341 -6.97 20.92 -23.60
CA GLU A 341 -6.17 21.14 -22.39
C GLU A 341 -5.02 20.15 -22.26
N VAL A 342 -3.90 20.59 -21.69
CA VAL A 342 -2.71 19.77 -21.46
C VAL A 342 -2.66 19.35 -20.00
N PHE A 343 -2.51 18.05 -19.77
CA PHE A 343 -2.41 17.43 -18.46
C PHE A 343 -0.98 16.93 -18.25
N THR A 344 -0.32 17.37 -17.18
CA THR A 344 1.01 16.92 -16.80
C THR A 344 0.99 16.31 -15.40
N PHE A 345 1.36 15.03 -15.30
CA PHE A 345 1.53 14.31 -14.04
C PHE A 345 3.02 14.08 -13.78
N VAL A 346 3.48 14.36 -12.56
CA VAL A 346 4.89 14.23 -12.15
C VAL A 346 4.98 13.41 -10.87
N CYS A 347 5.79 12.36 -10.91
CA CYS A 347 6.18 11.58 -9.75
C CYS A 347 7.62 11.97 -9.35
N ALA A 348 7.82 12.48 -8.13
CA ALA A 348 9.13 12.91 -7.63
C ALA A 348 9.58 12.13 -6.39
N HIS A 349 10.89 11.97 -6.24
CA HIS A 349 11.55 11.42 -5.07
C HIS A 349 12.75 12.28 -4.71
N LEU A 350 12.62 13.11 -3.68
CA LEU A 350 13.61 14.14 -3.32
C LEU A 350 14.55 13.67 -2.21
N THR A 351 15.66 14.39 -2.00
CA THR A 351 16.69 14.06 -1.03
C THR A 351 16.14 13.83 0.38
N ALA A 352 16.48 12.69 0.97
CA ALA A 352 16.04 12.29 2.30
C ALA A 352 16.80 13.01 3.43
N HIS A 353 16.32 12.80 4.67
CA HIS A 353 16.85 13.32 5.95
C HIS A 353 16.51 14.77 6.25
N ALA A 354 16.25 15.09 7.53
CA ALA A 354 15.68 16.37 7.94
C ALA A 354 16.61 17.55 7.63
N GLU A 355 17.91 17.36 7.85
CA GLU A 355 18.99 18.31 7.63
C GLU A 355 19.20 18.73 6.17
N ASN A 356 18.77 17.91 5.21
CA ASN A 356 19.05 18.12 3.78
C ASN A 356 18.00 18.98 3.06
N ILE A 357 17.47 20.01 3.73
CA ILE A 357 16.44 20.88 3.16
C ILE A 357 16.94 21.62 1.91
N SER A 358 18.16 22.16 1.95
CA SER A 358 18.77 22.84 0.80
C SER A 358 18.95 21.90 -0.40
N SER A 359 19.27 20.63 -0.16
CA SER A 359 19.37 19.61 -1.21
C SER A 359 18.01 19.30 -1.82
N ARG A 360 16.93 19.19 -1.03
CA ARG A 360 15.57 19.02 -1.56
C ARG A 360 15.11 20.19 -2.42
N ILE A 361 15.40 21.42 -1.98
CA ILE A 361 15.10 22.62 -2.77
C ILE A 361 15.91 22.63 -4.07
N ALA A 362 17.20 22.25 -4.01
CA ALA A 362 18.03 22.11 -5.20
C ALA A 362 17.53 20.99 -6.14
N ASP A 363 17.06 19.87 -5.62
CA ASP A 363 16.43 18.78 -6.40
C ASP A 363 15.20 19.32 -7.15
N TRP A 364 14.33 20.05 -6.47
CA TRP A 364 13.15 20.65 -7.11
C TRP A 364 13.52 21.58 -8.26
N HIS A 365 14.42 22.53 -8.03
CA HIS A 365 14.91 23.44 -9.08
C HIS A 365 15.56 22.70 -10.24
N HIS A 366 16.33 21.65 -9.94
CA HIS A 366 16.90 20.77 -10.95
C HIS A 366 15.81 20.08 -11.77
N ILE A 367 14.80 19.50 -11.12
CA ILE A 367 13.69 18.81 -11.78
C ILE A 367 12.93 19.76 -12.70
N VAL A 368 12.58 20.97 -12.24
CA VAL A 368 11.90 21.98 -13.06
C VAL A 368 12.69 22.30 -14.34
N GLY A 369 14.01 22.40 -14.25
CA GLY A 369 14.87 22.70 -15.39
C GLY A 369 15.24 21.49 -16.27
N THR A 370 14.97 20.24 -15.86
CA THR A 370 15.50 19.06 -16.57
C THR A 370 14.45 17.99 -16.90
N LEU A 371 13.30 18.00 -16.23
CA LEU A 371 12.14 17.21 -16.60
C LEU A 371 11.39 17.93 -17.73
N LEU A 372 11.90 17.74 -18.95
CA LEU A 372 11.46 18.48 -20.13
C LEU A 372 10.55 17.64 -21.03
N PHE A 373 9.60 18.32 -21.68
CA PHE A 373 8.66 17.75 -22.64
C PHE A 373 8.76 18.49 -23.98
N PRO A 374 8.30 17.92 -25.11
CA PRO A 374 8.11 18.67 -26.34
C PRO A 374 7.23 19.91 -26.09
N ALA A 375 7.53 21.02 -26.75
CA ALA A 375 6.74 22.25 -26.62
C ALA A 375 5.67 22.34 -27.71
N ASN A 376 4.59 23.07 -27.42
CA ASN A 376 3.46 23.25 -28.34
C ASN A 376 3.64 24.47 -29.28
N ASP A 377 4.54 25.39 -28.96
CA ASP A 377 4.64 26.75 -29.51
C ASP A 377 5.89 26.97 -30.39
N GLY A 378 6.44 25.91 -30.99
CA GLY A 378 7.66 25.98 -31.82
C GLY A 378 8.98 26.06 -31.03
N LYS A 379 8.95 26.07 -29.69
CA LYS A 379 10.15 25.81 -28.86
C LYS A 379 10.60 24.34 -29.02
N LEU A 380 11.91 24.09 -28.84
CA LEU A 380 12.45 22.71 -28.86
C LEU A 380 12.00 21.88 -27.66
N THR A 381 11.86 22.50 -26.48
CA THR A 381 11.48 21.84 -25.23
C THR A 381 10.78 22.82 -24.29
N SER A 382 9.88 22.30 -23.46
CA SER A 382 9.14 23.01 -22.43
C SER A 382 9.32 22.34 -21.06
N THR A 383 9.12 23.11 -20.00
CA THR A 383 9.20 22.62 -18.61
C THR A 383 7.88 21.96 -18.19
N LEU A 384 7.85 21.37 -16.99
CA LEU A 384 6.63 20.83 -16.39
C LEU A 384 5.52 21.87 -16.17
N TYR A 385 5.85 23.16 -16.10
CA TYR A 385 4.90 24.25 -15.90
C TYR A 385 4.19 24.72 -17.18
N ASP A 386 4.71 24.37 -18.35
CA ASP A 386 4.10 24.68 -19.65
C ASP A 386 2.94 23.70 -19.93
N THR A 387 1.84 23.83 -19.19
CA THR A 387 0.69 22.90 -19.18
C THR A 387 -0.60 23.62 -18.76
N SER A 388 -1.77 23.01 -18.97
CA SER A 388 -3.05 23.53 -18.47
C SER A 388 -3.30 23.09 -17.04
N HIS A 389 -3.00 21.82 -16.74
CA HIS A 389 -3.13 21.20 -15.42
C HIS A 389 -1.81 20.51 -15.05
N LEU A 390 -1.32 20.74 -13.83
CA LEU A 390 -0.10 20.12 -13.30
C LEU A 390 -0.40 19.42 -11.98
N PHE A 391 -0.04 18.15 -11.90
CA PHE A 391 -0.17 17.33 -10.71
C PHE A 391 1.20 16.78 -10.33
N LEU A 392 1.66 17.10 -9.12
CA LEU A 392 2.90 16.60 -8.55
C LEU A 392 2.55 15.65 -7.39
N HIS A 393 3.11 14.45 -7.39
CA HIS A 393 2.97 13.54 -6.27
C HIS A 393 4.22 12.72 -6.01
N GLY A 394 4.40 12.24 -4.78
CA GLY A 394 5.46 11.31 -4.40
C GLY A 394 6.12 11.64 -3.06
N ASP A 395 7.20 10.91 -2.76
CA ASP A 395 8.03 11.13 -1.57
C ASP A 395 8.92 12.38 -1.75
N LEU A 396 8.36 13.52 -1.34
CA LEU A 396 9.07 14.80 -1.34
C LEU A 396 10.05 14.92 -0.17
N ASN A 397 10.04 13.97 0.77
CA ASN A 397 10.99 13.84 1.86
C ASN A 397 11.10 15.03 2.84
N PHE A 398 10.18 15.99 2.79
CA PHE A 398 10.09 17.06 3.77
C PHE A 398 9.69 16.51 5.14
N ARG A 399 10.25 17.09 6.20
CA ARG A 399 10.15 16.54 7.56
C ARG A 399 9.47 17.52 8.50
N VAL A 400 8.91 16.99 9.58
CA VAL A 400 8.53 17.77 10.75
C VAL A 400 9.79 17.98 11.59
N VAL A 401 10.18 19.24 11.77
CA VAL A 401 11.37 19.63 12.56
C VAL A 401 10.96 20.53 13.71
N LEU A 402 10.86 19.95 14.89
CA LEU A 402 10.53 20.67 16.10
C LEU A 402 11.74 21.47 16.60
N PRO A 403 11.56 22.73 17.02
CA PRO A 403 12.64 23.52 17.61
C PRO A 403 12.99 23.02 19.02
N PRO A 404 14.17 23.38 19.56
CA PRO A 404 14.66 22.88 20.85
C PRO A 404 13.69 23.09 22.03
N GLU A 405 12.97 24.20 22.02
CA GLU A 405 12.01 24.62 23.06
C GLU A 405 10.65 23.92 22.97
N HIS A 406 10.37 23.19 21.89
CA HIS A 406 9.08 22.55 21.70
C HIS A 406 8.90 21.38 22.69
N PRO A 407 7.73 21.23 23.35
CA PRO A 407 7.51 20.18 24.36
C PRO A 407 7.72 18.74 23.86
N LEU A 408 7.48 18.52 22.56
CA LEU A 408 7.64 17.22 21.90
C LEU A 408 9.04 17.00 21.31
N LYS A 409 9.99 17.93 21.50
CA LYS A 409 11.36 17.76 21.04
C LYS A 409 12.01 16.59 21.78
N GLY A 410 12.47 15.58 21.03
CA GLY A 410 13.08 14.38 21.63
C GLY A 410 12.08 13.40 22.23
N ALA A 411 10.77 13.63 22.06
CA ALA A 411 9.75 12.67 22.44
C ALA A 411 9.91 11.35 21.67
N THR A 412 9.53 10.24 22.31
CA THR A 412 9.53 8.91 21.68
C THR A 412 8.46 8.84 20.59
N SER A 413 8.63 7.89 19.67
CA SER A 413 7.69 7.67 18.57
C SER A 413 6.31 7.24 19.06
N SER A 414 6.24 6.58 20.22
CA SER A 414 4.96 6.28 20.89
C SER A 414 4.23 7.55 21.32
N VAL A 415 4.93 8.49 21.97
CA VAL A 415 4.33 9.77 22.40
C VAL A 415 3.92 10.58 21.19
N LEU A 416 4.79 10.68 20.17
CA LEU A 416 4.48 11.38 18.92
C LEU A 416 3.28 10.74 18.20
N GLY A 417 3.20 9.41 18.15
CA GLY A 417 2.07 8.70 17.56
C GLY A 417 0.74 8.94 18.30
N GLN A 418 0.79 8.99 19.63
CA GLN A 418 -0.38 9.32 20.45
C GLN A 418 -0.82 10.76 20.21
N THR A 419 0.12 11.71 20.21
CA THR A 419 -0.15 13.12 19.88
C THR A 419 -0.78 13.26 18.49
N LEU A 420 -0.20 12.59 17.49
CA LEU A 420 -0.71 12.58 16.12
C LEU A 420 -2.09 11.94 15.97
N SER A 421 -2.66 11.32 17.01
CA SER A 421 -4.03 10.81 16.98
C SER A 421 -5.08 11.91 17.14
N SER A 422 -4.72 13.06 17.72
CA SER A 422 -5.57 14.25 17.82
C SER A 422 -5.47 15.13 16.58
N GLU A 423 -6.60 15.57 16.04
CA GLU A 423 -6.63 16.51 14.92
C GLU A 423 -6.04 17.87 15.28
N THR A 424 -6.38 18.40 16.45
CA THR A 424 -5.82 19.66 16.97
C THR A 424 -4.30 19.61 17.04
N SER A 425 -3.74 18.51 17.56
CA SER A 425 -2.29 18.38 17.66
C SER A 425 -1.60 18.21 16.31
N ARG A 426 -2.26 17.55 15.34
CA ARG A 426 -1.76 17.52 13.95
C ARG A 426 -1.80 18.92 13.33
N GLU A 427 -2.85 19.67 13.60
CA GLU A 427 -3.00 21.05 13.14
C GLU A 427 -1.88 21.95 13.67
N GLU A 428 -1.51 21.81 14.94
CA GLU A 428 -0.37 22.53 15.52
C GLU A 428 0.97 22.06 14.92
N LEU A 429 1.15 20.73 14.78
CA LEU A 429 2.38 20.14 14.28
C LEU A 429 2.68 20.49 12.82
N LYS A 430 1.65 20.77 12.01
CA LYS A 430 1.81 21.16 10.60
C LYS A 430 2.67 22.42 10.44
N GLU A 431 2.65 23.31 11.43
CA GLU A 431 3.41 24.57 11.41
C GLU A 431 4.93 24.33 11.53
N TYR A 432 5.36 23.10 11.85
CA TYR A 432 6.75 22.65 11.85
C TYR A 432 7.10 21.76 10.65
N ASP A 433 6.19 21.61 9.68
CA ASP A 433 6.43 20.91 8.41
C ASP A 433 7.32 21.74 7.48
N GLN A 434 8.46 21.18 7.08
CA GLN A 434 9.40 21.89 6.23
C GLN A 434 8.83 22.28 4.86
N LEU A 435 7.93 21.48 4.25
CA LEU A 435 7.37 21.86 2.95
C LEU A 435 6.46 23.08 3.08
N LEU A 436 5.61 23.10 4.11
CA LEU A 436 4.76 24.25 4.40
C LEU A 436 5.60 25.51 4.64
N LEU A 437 6.65 25.41 5.45
CA LEU A 437 7.57 26.51 5.74
C LEU A 437 8.29 27.01 4.48
N GLU A 438 8.82 26.11 3.66
CA GLU A 438 9.53 26.47 2.42
C GLU A 438 8.61 27.08 1.36
N ARG A 439 7.35 26.65 1.27
CA ARG A 439 6.35 27.28 0.40
C ARG A 439 5.98 28.68 0.84
N ARG A 440 6.04 28.96 2.14
CA ARG A 440 5.86 30.31 2.71
C ARG A 440 7.12 31.18 2.61
N ASN A 441 8.29 30.57 2.38
CA ASN A 441 9.57 31.27 2.27
C ASN A 441 9.80 31.78 0.84
N PRO A 442 9.74 33.11 0.58
CA PRO A 442 9.91 33.65 -0.77
C PRO A 442 11.31 33.36 -1.35
N ALA A 443 12.32 33.18 -0.51
CA ALA A 443 13.69 32.88 -0.93
C ALA A 443 13.85 31.46 -1.50
N SER A 444 12.98 30.52 -1.10
CA SER A 444 13.04 29.13 -1.54
C SER A 444 12.78 29.01 -3.05
N ARG A 445 11.84 29.82 -3.56
CA ARG A 445 11.33 29.81 -4.94
C ARG A 445 10.89 28.41 -5.40
N ALA A 446 10.59 27.51 -4.47
CA ALA A 446 10.20 26.14 -4.75
C ALA A 446 8.67 25.97 -4.72
N PHE A 447 8.16 25.03 -5.51
CA PHE A 447 6.74 24.70 -5.63
C PHE A 447 5.82 25.91 -5.91
N ILE A 448 6.34 26.93 -6.59
CA ILE A 448 5.61 28.15 -6.90
C ILE A 448 4.38 27.82 -7.75
N GLY A 449 3.24 28.41 -7.39
CA GLY A 449 1.97 28.19 -8.07
C GLY A 449 1.28 26.85 -7.78
N LEU A 450 1.90 25.93 -7.03
CA LEU A 450 1.27 24.69 -6.62
C LEU A 450 0.46 24.89 -5.33
N ARG A 451 -0.69 24.21 -5.25
CA ARG A 451 -1.58 24.11 -4.08
C ARG A 451 -1.58 22.70 -3.52
N GLU A 452 -2.08 22.55 -2.31
CA GLU A 452 -2.18 21.28 -1.62
C GLU A 452 -3.44 21.28 -0.75
N GLY A 453 -4.08 20.12 -0.59
CA GLY A 453 -5.17 19.97 0.39
C GLY A 453 -4.67 19.99 1.83
N GLU A 454 -5.57 19.79 2.79
CA GLU A 454 -5.23 19.79 4.22
C GLU A 454 -4.51 18.48 4.63
N PHE A 455 -3.24 18.34 4.25
CA PHE A 455 -2.42 17.14 4.47
C PHE A 455 -2.33 16.70 5.94
N TRP A 456 -2.52 17.62 6.88
CA TRP A 456 -2.46 17.39 8.32
C TRP A 456 -3.72 16.73 8.89
N ARG A 457 -4.81 16.60 8.11
CA ARG A 457 -6.04 15.91 8.55
C ARG A 457 -5.82 14.42 8.78
N PHE A 458 -4.85 13.81 8.11
CA PHE A 458 -4.41 12.43 8.34
C PHE A 458 -3.04 12.40 9.06
N LYS A 459 -2.75 11.29 9.75
CA LYS A 459 -1.47 11.11 10.45
C LYS A 459 -0.29 11.11 9.48
N CYS A 460 0.90 11.47 9.95
CA CYS A 460 2.14 11.39 9.17
C CYS A 460 2.24 10.05 8.41
N SER A 461 2.69 10.10 7.15
CA SER A 461 2.81 8.92 6.29
C SER A 461 4.11 8.14 6.55
N TYR A 462 5.06 8.73 7.26
CA TYR A 462 6.40 8.17 7.54
C TYR A 462 6.81 8.49 8.98
N LYS A 463 7.65 7.74 9.69
CA LYS A 463 8.23 6.42 9.37
C LYS A 463 7.57 5.36 10.24
N TYR A 464 6.87 4.41 9.64
CA TYR A 464 6.26 3.31 10.37
C TYR A 464 7.25 2.18 10.62
N SER A 465 6.99 1.40 11.66
CA SER A 465 7.58 0.07 11.78
C SER A 465 6.88 -0.84 10.76
N ILE A 466 7.66 -1.51 9.90
CA ILE A 466 7.10 -2.42 8.88
C ILE A 466 6.29 -3.53 9.58
N GLY A 467 5.12 -3.87 9.03
CA GLY A 467 4.16 -4.80 9.60
C GLY A 467 3.16 -4.16 10.57
N GLU A 468 3.34 -2.89 10.94
CA GLU A 468 2.50 -2.23 11.94
C GLU A 468 1.55 -1.21 11.28
N VAL A 469 0.29 -1.18 11.76
CA VAL A 469 -0.73 -0.26 11.26
C VAL A 469 -0.50 1.16 11.77
N ASP A 470 -0.29 1.32 13.09
CA ASP A 470 -0.30 2.64 13.76
C ASP A 470 0.92 2.87 14.68
N LYS A 471 2.04 2.21 14.38
CA LYS A 471 3.27 2.32 15.19
C LYS A 471 4.42 2.91 14.38
N TYR A 472 4.86 4.09 14.81
CA TYR A 472 6.04 4.74 14.25
C TYR A 472 7.35 4.09 14.72
N SER A 473 8.37 4.19 13.89
CA SER A 473 9.73 3.72 14.18
C SER A 473 10.53 4.79 14.93
N GLU A 474 11.23 4.39 15.99
CA GLU A 474 12.15 5.27 16.76
C GLU A 474 13.34 5.80 15.94
N LYS A 475 13.54 5.30 14.72
CA LYS A 475 14.64 5.73 13.85
C LYS A 475 14.48 7.17 13.37
N ARG A 476 13.25 7.69 13.26
CA ARG A 476 12.97 9.02 12.68
C ARG A 476 11.72 9.62 13.29
N THR A 477 11.71 10.95 13.43
CA THR A 477 10.50 11.72 13.72
C THR A 477 9.44 11.45 12.66
N PRO A 478 8.18 11.16 13.04
CA PRO A 478 7.08 11.07 12.09
C PRO A 478 6.95 12.33 11.24
N SER A 479 6.67 12.19 9.95
CA SER A 479 6.60 13.31 8.98
C SER A 479 5.64 13.00 7.82
N TRP A 480 5.05 14.05 7.24
CA TRP A 480 4.30 13.98 5.98
C TRP A 480 5.28 14.09 4.81
N THR A 481 5.95 13.00 4.49
CA THR A 481 6.93 12.93 3.40
C THR A 481 6.27 12.77 2.03
N ASP A 482 5.12 12.10 1.99
CA ASP A 482 4.39 11.73 0.78
C ASP A 482 3.28 12.75 0.53
N ARG A 483 3.36 13.48 -0.58
CA ARG A 483 2.55 14.68 -0.82
C ARG A 483 1.93 14.68 -2.21
N ILE A 484 0.78 15.32 -2.35
CA ILE A 484 0.09 15.55 -3.62
C ILE A 484 -0.20 17.04 -3.75
N LEU A 485 0.47 17.69 -4.71
CA LEU A 485 0.29 19.09 -5.03
C LEU A 485 -0.27 19.25 -6.44
N TYR A 486 -1.03 20.32 -6.67
CA TYR A 486 -1.71 20.52 -7.95
C TYR A 486 -1.89 22.01 -8.27
N THR A 487 -2.11 22.30 -9.55
CA THR A 487 -2.48 23.63 -10.04
C THR A 487 -3.16 23.54 -11.40
N THR A 488 -4.02 24.49 -11.69
CA THR A 488 -4.74 24.61 -12.97
C THR A 488 -4.60 26.02 -13.54
N TYR A 489 -4.71 26.17 -14.85
CA TYR A 489 -4.61 27.45 -15.55
C TYR A 489 -5.66 28.49 -15.14
N THR A 490 -6.77 28.04 -14.53
CA THR A 490 -7.80 28.93 -13.98
C THR A 490 -7.41 29.50 -12.61
N ASP A 491 -6.38 28.98 -11.96
CA ASP A 491 -5.90 29.50 -10.69
C ASP A 491 -5.26 30.88 -10.88
N SER A 492 -5.49 31.77 -9.90
CA SER A 492 -4.86 33.09 -9.88
C SER A 492 -3.47 33.03 -9.27
N SER A 493 -2.50 33.77 -9.82
CA SER A 493 -1.21 33.97 -9.16
C SER A 493 -1.31 34.79 -7.87
N ASP A 494 -2.39 35.58 -7.72
CA ASP A 494 -2.58 36.52 -6.62
C ASP A 494 -3.19 35.86 -5.37
N SER A 495 -3.83 34.70 -5.55
CA SER A 495 -4.42 33.89 -4.47
C SER A 495 -3.70 32.53 -4.35
N PRO A 496 -2.45 32.48 -3.83
CA PRO A 496 -1.60 31.27 -3.87
C PRO A 496 -2.14 30.08 -3.06
N ASN A 497 -3.09 30.31 -2.15
CA ASN A 497 -3.70 29.28 -1.31
C ASN A 497 -5.07 28.80 -1.83
N GLU A 498 -5.62 29.47 -2.85
CA GLU A 498 -6.91 29.11 -3.45
C GLU A 498 -6.67 28.40 -4.79
N SER A 499 -7.49 27.40 -5.08
CA SER A 499 -7.50 26.72 -6.36
C SER A 499 -8.93 26.46 -6.82
N ALA A 500 -9.15 26.52 -8.13
CA ALA A 500 -10.39 26.09 -8.76
C ALA A 500 -10.55 24.55 -8.73
N ILE A 501 -9.46 23.80 -8.52
CA ILE A 501 -9.52 22.36 -8.25
C ILE A 501 -10.05 22.14 -6.83
N LYS A 502 -11.16 21.41 -6.72
CA LYS A 502 -11.70 20.99 -5.42
C LYS A 502 -11.09 19.66 -5.01
N ASN A 503 -10.47 19.63 -3.84
CA ASN A 503 -9.95 18.41 -3.25
C ASN A 503 -11.04 17.72 -2.43
N LEU A 504 -11.66 16.68 -3.01
CA LEU A 504 -12.79 15.97 -2.41
C LEU A 504 -12.34 14.95 -1.35
N LEU A 505 -11.12 14.43 -1.49
CA LEU A 505 -10.51 13.49 -0.57
C LEU A 505 -9.00 13.73 -0.57
N TYR A 506 -8.40 13.84 0.61
CA TYR A 506 -6.94 13.79 0.76
C TYR A 506 -6.60 13.03 2.04
N THR A 507 -6.07 11.81 1.91
CA THR A 507 -5.85 10.90 3.04
C THR A 507 -4.65 10.00 2.82
N SER A 508 -4.15 9.39 3.88
CA SER A 508 -3.31 8.19 3.81
C SER A 508 -4.13 6.91 3.92
N VAL A 509 -3.50 5.76 3.62
CA VAL A 509 -4.08 4.41 3.80
C VAL A 509 -3.35 3.70 4.94
N PRO A 510 -3.84 3.77 6.20
CA PRO A 510 -3.12 3.24 7.36
C PRO A 510 -2.97 1.71 7.36
N GLY A 511 -3.93 0.99 6.75
CA GLY A 511 -3.96 -0.47 6.69
C GLY A 511 -2.84 -1.10 5.84
N TYR A 512 -2.12 -0.30 5.05
CA TYR A 512 -0.97 -0.78 4.28
C TYR A 512 0.27 -0.86 5.17
N THR A 513 0.86 -2.04 5.35
CA THR A 513 1.93 -2.27 6.36
C THR A 513 3.23 -2.81 5.78
N THR A 514 3.29 -3.13 4.48
CA THR A 514 4.49 -3.71 3.85
C THR A 514 5.60 -2.69 3.55
N SER A 515 5.29 -1.41 3.67
CA SER A 515 6.26 -0.31 3.63
C SER A 515 6.27 0.44 4.97
N ASP A 516 7.38 1.09 5.25
CA ASP A 516 7.49 2.08 6.32
C ASP A 516 6.86 3.43 5.96
N HIS A 517 6.36 3.57 4.73
CA HIS A 517 5.47 4.62 4.27
C HIS A 517 4.03 4.12 4.11
N LYS A 518 3.06 4.99 4.42
CA LYS A 518 1.64 4.76 4.11
C LYS A 518 1.28 5.42 2.77
N PRO A 519 0.58 4.72 1.85
CA PRO A 519 0.10 5.31 0.60
C PRO A 519 -0.72 6.56 0.87
N VAL A 520 -0.55 7.59 0.04
CA VAL A 520 -1.31 8.84 0.09
C VAL A 520 -2.14 8.99 -1.17
N VAL A 521 -3.39 9.41 -0.99
CA VAL A 521 -4.42 9.44 -2.03
C VAL A 521 -5.07 10.81 -2.05
N SER A 522 -5.31 11.35 -3.25
CA SER A 522 -6.22 12.48 -3.41
C SER A 522 -7.21 12.30 -4.55
N LEU A 523 -8.48 12.69 -4.31
CA LEU A 523 -9.53 12.80 -5.33
C LEU A 523 -9.74 14.28 -5.67
N LEU A 524 -9.45 14.65 -6.90
CA LEU A 524 -9.49 16.02 -7.37
C LEU A 524 -10.63 16.21 -8.38
N LEU A 525 -11.50 17.18 -8.12
CA LEU A 525 -12.50 17.64 -9.07
C LEU A 525 -11.98 18.91 -9.76
N LEU A 526 -11.71 18.79 -11.05
CA LEU A 526 -11.21 19.89 -11.87
C LEU A 526 -12.33 20.89 -12.22
N PRO A 527 -11.99 22.16 -12.48
CA PRO A 527 -12.93 23.13 -13.03
C PRO A 527 -13.43 22.71 -14.41
N ALA A 528 -14.60 23.22 -14.81
CA ALA A 528 -15.10 23.01 -16.16
C ALA A 528 -14.16 23.67 -17.19
N PRO A 529 -13.97 23.06 -18.38
CA PRO A 529 -13.16 23.65 -19.44
C PRO A 529 -13.67 25.02 -19.86
N SER A 530 -12.74 25.90 -20.26
CA SER A 530 -13.06 27.18 -20.89
C SER A 530 -13.80 26.96 -22.21
N SER A 531 -14.96 27.61 -22.38
CA SER A 531 -15.72 27.62 -23.63
C SER A 531 -15.18 28.58 -24.69
N ASN A 532 -14.11 29.33 -24.39
CA ASN A 532 -13.55 30.30 -25.33
C ASN A 532 -12.55 29.62 -26.28
N PRO A 533 -12.78 29.64 -27.59
CA PRO A 533 -11.86 29.05 -28.56
C PRO A 533 -10.55 29.85 -28.57
N SER A 534 -9.46 29.16 -28.22
CA SER A 534 -8.08 29.66 -28.32
C SER A 534 -7.31 28.79 -29.31
N PRO A 535 -6.41 29.36 -30.13
CA PRO A 535 -5.56 28.57 -31.03
C PRO A 535 -4.56 27.69 -30.25
N ASP A 536 -4.17 28.13 -29.05
CA ASP A 536 -3.21 27.43 -28.19
C ASP A 536 -3.87 26.92 -26.90
N PRO A 537 -3.41 25.77 -26.36
CA PRO A 537 -3.89 25.29 -25.07
C PRO A 537 -3.65 26.33 -23.98
N PRO A 538 -4.57 26.47 -23.01
CA PRO A 538 -4.36 27.40 -21.92
C PRO A 538 -3.19 26.96 -21.04
N THR A 539 -2.40 27.92 -20.55
CA THR A 539 -1.22 27.65 -19.71
C THR A 539 -1.38 28.19 -18.30
N LEU A 540 -0.68 27.57 -17.34
CA LEU A 540 -0.62 28.01 -15.94
C LEU A 540 -0.30 29.52 -15.81
N ARG A 541 -1.01 30.19 -14.90
CA ARG A 541 -0.77 31.60 -14.55
C ARG A 541 0.21 31.67 -13.38
N LEU A 542 1.50 31.77 -13.71
CA LEU A 542 2.56 31.90 -12.72
C LEU A 542 2.79 33.36 -12.33
N PRO A 543 3.25 33.62 -11.08
CA PRO A 543 3.63 34.97 -10.68
C PRO A 543 4.70 35.57 -11.63
N PRO A 544 4.65 36.88 -11.95
CA PRO A 544 5.56 37.49 -12.94
C PRO A 544 7.06 37.34 -12.65
N HIS A 545 7.44 37.15 -11.39
CA HIS A 545 8.82 36.98 -10.94
C HIS A 545 9.32 35.52 -11.01
N TYR A 546 8.48 34.59 -11.48
CA TYR A 546 8.79 33.19 -11.61
C TYR A 546 8.56 32.70 -13.04
N THR A 547 9.66 32.54 -13.77
CA THR A 547 9.66 32.01 -15.14
C THR A 547 10.53 30.75 -15.18
N PRO A 548 9.94 29.56 -15.06
CA PRO A 548 10.68 28.31 -15.18
C PRO A 548 11.24 28.18 -16.60
N ALA A 549 12.49 27.73 -16.73
CA ALA A 549 13.15 27.62 -18.02
C ALA A 549 13.93 26.30 -18.13
N PRO A 550 13.98 25.69 -19.33
CA PRO A 550 14.81 24.53 -19.58
C PRO A 550 16.28 24.79 -19.28
N SER A 551 16.93 23.83 -18.62
CA SER A 551 18.38 23.87 -18.38
C SER A 551 19.12 23.56 -19.67
N ARG A 552 20.08 24.42 -20.04
CA ARG A 552 20.97 24.20 -21.20
C ARG A 552 21.71 22.86 -21.17
N HIS A 553 21.93 22.31 -19.97
CA HIS A 553 22.67 21.07 -19.75
C HIS A 553 21.76 19.87 -19.43
N ALA A 554 20.43 19.99 -19.62
CA ALA A 554 19.48 18.95 -19.24
C ALA A 554 19.84 17.59 -19.86
N THR A 555 20.07 17.54 -21.17
CA THR A 555 20.44 16.31 -21.89
C THR A 555 21.74 15.70 -21.36
N LEU A 556 22.77 16.53 -21.14
CA LEU A 556 24.06 16.07 -20.62
C LEU A 556 23.89 15.44 -19.23
N LYS A 557 23.26 16.17 -18.29
CA LYS A 557 23.04 15.69 -16.91
C LYS A 557 22.25 14.38 -16.89
N ARG A 558 21.19 14.31 -17.69
CA ARG A 558 20.31 13.15 -17.84
C ARG A 558 21.09 11.90 -18.26
N TYR A 559 21.89 11.98 -19.32
CA TYR A 559 22.63 10.82 -19.81
C TYR A 559 23.87 10.49 -18.96
N THR A 560 24.50 11.48 -18.32
CA THR A 560 25.54 11.22 -17.31
C THR A 560 24.99 10.38 -16.17
N GLY A 561 23.86 10.78 -15.58
CA GLY A 561 23.19 10.03 -14.51
C GLY A 561 22.85 8.61 -14.93
N ARG A 562 22.26 8.44 -16.11
CA ARG A 562 21.91 7.11 -16.64
C ARG A 562 23.13 6.21 -16.85
N ILE A 563 24.25 6.74 -17.33
CA ILE A 563 25.47 5.94 -17.48
C ILE A 563 25.97 5.48 -16.11
N LEU A 564 26.01 6.40 -15.13
CA LEU A 564 26.41 6.08 -13.75
C LEU A 564 25.47 5.04 -13.12
N ASP A 565 24.15 5.18 -13.30
CA ASP A 565 23.17 4.20 -12.84
C ASP A 565 23.51 2.79 -13.33
N ARG A 566 23.77 2.65 -14.64
CA ARG A 566 24.03 1.33 -15.24
C ARG A 566 25.36 0.73 -14.79
N VAL A 567 26.39 1.56 -14.66
CA VAL A 567 27.70 1.11 -14.17
C VAL A 567 27.59 0.67 -12.72
N VAL A 568 27.12 1.54 -11.84
CA VAL A 568 26.99 1.27 -10.40
C VAL A 568 26.03 0.11 -10.15
N GLY A 569 24.87 0.12 -10.80
CA GLY A 569 23.83 -0.89 -10.65
C GLY A 569 24.27 -2.28 -11.09
N ARG A 570 24.96 -2.42 -12.23
CA ARG A 570 25.45 -3.71 -12.72
C ARG A 570 26.57 -4.27 -11.84
N VAL A 571 27.50 -3.41 -11.40
CA VAL A 571 28.56 -3.82 -10.48
C VAL A 571 27.96 -4.30 -9.16
N TRP A 572 27.05 -3.53 -8.57
CA TRP A 572 26.39 -3.91 -7.32
C TRP A 572 25.56 -5.18 -7.47
N TRP A 573 24.81 -5.33 -8.57
CA TRP A 573 24.06 -6.56 -8.86
C TRP A 573 24.98 -7.78 -8.96
N LEU A 574 26.10 -7.69 -9.68
CA LEU A 574 27.09 -8.77 -9.79
C LEU A 574 27.64 -9.16 -8.41
N LEU A 575 28.02 -8.17 -7.58
CA LEU A 575 28.48 -8.43 -6.22
C LEU A 575 27.38 -9.13 -5.40
N THR A 576 26.14 -8.67 -5.49
CA THR A 576 25.02 -9.28 -4.76
C THR A 576 24.83 -10.75 -5.17
N LEU A 577 24.97 -11.08 -6.45
CA LEU A 577 24.94 -12.47 -6.92
C LEU A 577 26.12 -13.30 -6.40
N LEU A 578 27.34 -12.78 -6.50
CA LEU A 578 28.55 -13.45 -6.01
C LEU A 578 28.51 -13.72 -4.49
N GLY A 579 27.73 -12.94 -3.76
CA GLY A 579 27.53 -13.09 -2.32
C GLY A 579 26.22 -13.76 -1.91
N ALA A 580 25.59 -14.54 -2.80
CA ALA A 580 24.35 -15.27 -2.53
C ALA A 580 23.22 -14.38 -1.94
N GLY A 581 23.08 -13.16 -2.46
CA GLY A 581 22.09 -12.18 -2.00
C GLY A 581 22.66 -11.06 -1.13
N SER A 582 23.95 -11.09 -0.78
CA SER A 582 24.62 -10.02 -0.03
C SER A 582 25.76 -9.40 -0.82
N ALA A 583 25.66 -8.11 -1.14
CA ALA A 583 26.73 -7.38 -1.83
C ALA A 583 28.05 -7.33 -1.04
N VAL A 584 27.98 -7.35 0.29
CA VAL A 584 29.16 -7.34 1.18
C VAL A 584 29.90 -8.68 1.09
N ILE A 585 29.17 -9.79 1.18
CA ILE A 585 29.74 -11.13 0.98
C ILE A 585 30.28 -11.26 -0.44
N GLY A 586 29.58 -10.68 -1.41
CA GLY A 586 30.00 -10.63 -2.81
C GLY A 586 31.31 -9.92 -3.04
N LEU A 587 31.50 -8.76 -2.41
CA LEU A 587 32.76 -8.02 -2.49
C LEU A 587 33.90 -8.81 -1.86
N PHE A 588 33.66 -9.43 -0.70
CA PHE A 588 34.63 -10.33 -0.07
C PHE A 588 35.01 -11.49 -1.00
N ASN A 589 34.01 -12.19 -1.57
CA ASN A 589 34.22 -13.29 -2.51
C ASN A 589 34.96 -12.85 -3.77
N PHE A 590 34.66 -11.65 -4.29
CA PHE A 590 35.33 -11.08 -5.45
C PHE A 590 36.81 -10.79 -5.16
N VAL A 591 37.12 -10.18 -4.01
CA VAL A 591 38.50 -9.88 -3.61
C VAL A 591 39.29 -11.18 -3.35
N VAL A 592 38.69 -12.15 -2.64
CA VAL A 592 39.29 -13.48 -2.42
C VAL A 592 39.50 -14.21 -3.75
N GLY A 593 38.54 -14.14 -4.66
CA GLY A 593 38.63 -14.72 -6.01
C GLY A 593 39.74 -14.08 -6.85
N LEU A 594 39.90 -12.76 -6.80
CA LEU A 594 41.04 -12.07 -7.43
C LEU A 594 42.37 -12.46 -6.80
N GLY A 595 42.42 -12.65 -5.48
CA GLY A 595 43.59 -13.15 -4.76
C GLY A 595 43.95 -14.59 -5.18
N ALA A 596 42.95 -15.47 -5.25
CA ALA A 596 43.11 -16.86 -5.68
C ALA A 596 43.48 -16.99 -7.16
N TRP A 597 42.88 -16.17 -8.04
CA TRP A 597 43.27 -16.06 -9.44
C TRP A 597 44.68 -15.52 -9.58
N GLY A 598 45.02 -14.45 -8.86
CA GLY A 598 46.36 -13.87 -8.85
C GLY A 598 47.41 -14.86 -8.35
N TRP A 599 47.07 -15.68 -7.36
CA TRP A 599 47.88 -16.81 -6.92
C TRP A 599 48.00 -17.87 -8.02
N TRP A 600 46.89 -18.37 -8.56
CA TRP A 600 46.87 -19.39 -9.62
C TRP A 600 47.62 -18.97 -10.89
N ALA A 601 47.44 -17.73 -11.34
CA ALA A 601 48.11 -17.15 -12.51
C ALA A 601 49.62 -16.98 -12.27
N ARG A 602 50.06 -16.77 -11.02
CA ARG A 602 51.48 -16.75 -10.64
C ARG A 602 52.04 -18.16 -10.41
N SER A 603 51.20 -19.14 -10.10
CA SER A 603 51.58 -20.54 -9.86
C SER A 603 51.86 -21.35 -11.12
N GLY A 604 51.73 -20.77 -12.32
CA GLY A 604 52.32 -21.30 -13.56
C GLY A 604 51.99 -22.76 -13.88
N TYR A 605 50.71 -23.09 -14.10
CA TYR A 605 50.34 -24.42 -14.62
C TYR A 605 50.45 -24.43 -16.15
N ASN A 606 51.64 -24.79 -16.65
CA ASN A 606 51.94 -24.99 -18.07
C ASN A 606 51.17 -26.20 -18.62
N PHE A 607 50.04 -25.96 -19.30
CA PHE A 607 49.42 -26.96 -20.16
C PHE A 607 49.82 -26.67 -21.62
N THR A 608 50.92 -27.26 -22.08
CA THR A 608 51.18 -27.80 -23.45
C THR A 608 52.68 -27.82 -23.82
N ARG A 609 53.27 -29.03 -23.86
CA ARG A 609 53.92 -29.60 -25.06
C ARG A 609 54.41 -31.01 -24.75
N GLY A 610 53.55 -32.00 -25.03
CA GLY A 610 54.05 -33.27 -25.52
C GLY A 610 54.35 -33.09 -26.99
N GLU A 611 55.62 -33.21 -27.38
CA GLU A 611 56.07 -33.88 -28.61
C GLU A 611 57.61 -33.80 -28.73
N ASN A 612 58.21 -35.00 -28.78
CA ASN A 612 59.41 -35.41 -29.53
C ASN A 612 60.83 -34.98 -29.09
N GLY A 613 61.62 -35.99 -28.67
CA GLY A 613 62.86 -36.35 -29.40
C GLY A 613 64.21 -36.29 -28.67
N ALA A 614 64.79 -37.48 -28.42
CA ALA A 614 66.23 -37.85 -28.27
C ALA A 614 67.08 -37.10 -27.20
N VAL A 615 67.76 -37.78 -26.26
CA VAL A 615 68.82 -38.80 -26.40
C VAL A 615 68.75 -39.85 -25.29
#